data_AF-S2F4B9-F1
#
_entry.id   AF-S2F4B9-F1
#
_cell.length_a   1.000
_cell.length_b   1.000
_cell.length_c   1.000
_cell.angle_alpha   90.00
_cell.angle_beta   90.00
_cell.angle_gamma   90.00
#
_symmetry.space_group_name_H-M   'P 1'
#
loop_
_entity.id
_entity.type
_entity.pdbx_description
1 polymer ?
#
loop_
_entity_poly.entity_id
_entity_poly.type
_entity_poly.pdbx_seq_one_letter_code
_entity_poly.pdbx_strand_id
1 'polypeptide(L)'
;MLEERGKLGQTVRQLLNDGGIELFTNIAIDRVTATDNGIVVEAGGQALPAVDEVVVATGCRPKLELLAELRLALDSATQSPIHLAPLIDPNEHSCGTVRPNELVHPDEGVFIVGMKSYGRAPTFLLITGYEQVRSVVAALAGDWDAAKRLNWSCQRWACAVRSSMILTAASVPPTQTAASQVVAPMRLRLPKLRLRQRVLAARGCVQIYMH
;
A
#
# COMPACT_ATOMS: atom_id res chain seq x y z
N MET A 1 -3.31 -13.67 -2.68
CA MET A 1 -2.35 -12.93 -1.82
C MET A 1 -0.93 -13.27 -2.28
N LEU A 2 0.01 -12.33 -2.33
CA LEU A 2 1.43 -12.65 -2.54
C LEU A 2 1.90 -13.49 -1.35
N GLU A 3 2.52 -14.64 -1.58
CA GLU A 3 2.99 -15.54 -0.51
C GLU A 3 3.89 -14.80 0.51
N GLU A 4 4.74 -13.91 0.00
CA GLU A 4 5.64 -13.08 0.80
C GLU A 4 4.91 -12.07 1.70
N ARG A 5 3.73 -11.56 1.30
CA ARG A 5 2.91 -10.71 2.18
C ARG A 5 2.34 -11.50 3.35
N GLY A 6 1.95 -12.75 3.10
CA GLY A 6 1.48 -13.67 4.14
C GLY A 6 2.59 -14.01 5.13
N LYS A 7 3.79 -14.34 4.63
CA LYS A 7 4.98 -14.59 5.47
C LYS A 7 5.33 -13.38 6.33
N LEU A 8 5.37 -12.18 5.75
CA LEU A 8 5.64 -10.95 6.49
C LEU A 8 4.64 -10.73 7.64
N GLY A 9 3.34 -10.92 7.38
CA GLY A 9 2.32 -10.79 8.42
C GLY A 9 2.49 -11.79 9.56
N GLN A 10 2.93 -13.02 9.27
CA GLN A 10 3.24 -14.03 10.29
C GLN A 10 4.48 -13.64 11.11
N THR A 11 5.54 -13.15 10.45
CA THR A 11 6.76 -12.67 11.13
C THR A 11 6.46 -11.50 12.07
N VAL A 12 5.68 -10.50 11.62
CA VAL A 12 5.27 -9.37 12.47
C VAL A 12 4.47 -9.86 13.67
N ARG A 13 3.54 -10.82 13.47
CA ARG A 13 2.76 -11.40 14.58
C ARG A 13 3.65 -12.13 15.59
N GLN A 14 4.66 -12.87 15.14
CA GLN A 14 5.62 -13.53 16.03
C GLN A 14 6.39 -12.50 16.87
N LEU A 15 6.92 -11.45 16.24
CA LEU A 15 7.66 -10.40 16.96
C LEU A 15 6.81 -9.65 18.00
N LEU A 16 5.51 -9.46 17.74
CA LEU A 16 4.56 -8.92 18.72
C LEU A 16 4.38 -9.87 19.91
N ASN A 17 4.21 -11.16 19.65
CA ASN A 17 4.01 -12.17 20.69
C ASN A 17 5.26 -12.36 21.56
N ASP A 18 6.45 -12.26 20.95
CA ASP A 18 7.74 -12.42 21.62
C ASP A 18 8.20 -11.13 22.33
N GLY A 19 7.42 -10.04 22.25
CA GLY A 19 7.74 -8.75 22.87
C GLY A 19 8.84 -7.95 22.16
N GLY A 20 9.26 -8.37 20.97
CA GLY A 20 10.24 -7.64 20.14
C GLY A 20 9.65 -6.40 19.44
N ILE A 21 8.31 -6.27 19.42
CA ILE A 21 7.61 -5.07 18.98
C ILE A 21 6.56 -4.73 20.05
N GLU A 22 6.60 -3.48 20.52
CA GLU A 22 5.55 -2.93 21.36
C GLU A 22 4.52 -2.20 20.50
N LEU A 23 3.23 -2.54 20.66
CA LEU A 23 2.15 -2.00 19.84
C LEU A 23 1.26 -1.07 20.67
N PHE A 24 1.30 0.21 20.33
CA PHE A 24 0.37 1.22 20.83
C PHE A 24 -0.76 1.41 19.82
N THR A 25 -1.99 1.11 20.22
CA THR A 25 -3.19 1.28 19.37
C THR A 25 -4.10 2.36 19.92
N ASN A 26 -5.02 2.86 19.09
CA ASN A 26 -5.98 3.89 19.47
C ASN A 26 -5.33 5.17 20.06
N ILE A 27 -4.16 5.54 19.51
CA ILE A 27 -3.43 6.73 19.92
C ILE A 27 -3.60 7.85 18.88
N ALA A 28 -3.66 9.09 19.36
CA ALA A 28 -3.57 10.29 18.55
C ALA A 28 -2.31 11.05 18.98
N ILE A 29 -1.36 11.24 18.07
CA ILE A 29 -0.07 11.89 18.39
C ILE A 29 -0.31 13.40 18.54
N ASP A 30 -0.02 13.91 19.73
CA ASP A 30 -0.18 15.31 20.11
C ASP A 30 1.12 16.09 19.85
N ARG A 31 2.26 15.51 20.26
CA ARG A 31 3.56 16.18 20.22
C ARG A 31 4.68 15.19 19.98
N VAL A 32 5.72 15.64 19.28
CA VAL A 32 6.98 14.91 19.10
C VAL A 32 8.10 15.85 19.53
N THR A 33 8.88 15.42 20.52
CA THR A 33 9.93 16.24 21.14
C THR A 33 11.26 15.50 21.12
N ALA A 34 12.32 16.15 20.65
CA ALA A 34 13.67 15.64 20.81
C ALA A 34 14.18 15.96 22.21
N THR A 35 14.72 14.96 22.90
CA THR A 35 15.28 15.04 24.25
C THR A 35 16.71 14.50 24.25
N ASP A 36 17.43 14.67 25.36
CA ASP A 36 18.78 14.10 25.52
C ASP A 36 18.80 12.57 25.44
N ASN A 37 17.67 11.91 25.71
CA ASN A 37 17.51 10.45 25.69
C ASN A 37 16.89 9.92 24.39
N GLY A 38 16.69 10.76 23.38
CA GLY A 38 16.04 10.40 22.11
C GLY A 38 14.74 11.17 21.85
N ILE A 39 13.95 10.67 20.91
CA ILE A 39 12.68 11.26 20.48
C ILE A 39 11.55 10.68 21.33
N VAL A 40 10.81 11.57 21.99
CA VAL A 40 9.62 11.22 22.77
C VAL A 40 8.37 11.63 22.00
N VAL A 41 7.46 10.68 21.83
CA VAL A 41 6.14 10.90 21.21
C VAL A 41 5.11 10.96 22.33
N GLU A 42 4.36 12.06 22.39
CA GLU A 42 3.20 12.19 23.27
C GLU A 42 1.93 11.92 22.47
N ALA A 43 1.08 11.06 23.01
CA ALA A 43 -0.18 10.71 22.39
C ALA A 43 -1.27 10.46 23.43
N GLY A 44 -2.42 11.12 23.27
CA GLY A 44 -3.54 11.02 24.20
C GLY A 44 -3.19 11.48 25.62
N GLY A 45 -2.25 12.41 25.76
CA GLY A 45 -1.73 12.87 27.06
C GLY A 45 -0.75 11.91 27.74
N GLN A 46 -0.34 10.81 27.10
CA GLN A 46 0.70 9.89 27.59
C GLN A 46 1.98 10.04 26.78
N ALA A 47 3.14 10.09 27.46
CA ALA A 47 4.45 10.00 26.82
C ALA A 47 4.80 8.53 26.55
N LEU A 48 5.13 8.22 25.30
CA LEU A 48 5.68 6.92 24.91
C LEU A 48 7.18 6.86 25.24
N PRO A 49 7.77 5.65 25.32
CA PRO A 49 9.20 5.49 25.53
C PRO A 49 10.04 6.26 24.49
N ALA A 50 11.20 6.76 24.92
CA ALA A 50 12.11 7.48 24.02
C ALA A 50 12.70 6.52 22.98
N VAL A 51 12.78 6.97 21.73
CA VAL A 51 13.34 6.20 20.60
C VAL A 51 14.36 6.98 19.81
N ASP A 52 15.25 6.27 19.13
CA ASP A 52 16.26 6.90 18.27
C ASP A 52 15.67 7.42 16.96
N GLU A 53 14.63 6.75 16.44
CA GLU A 53 14.06 7.04 15.12
C GLU A 53 12.53 6.89 15.09
N VAL A 54 11.90 7.76 14.30
CA VAL A 54 10.44 7.80 14.07
C VAL A 54 10.21 7.63 12.58
N VAL A 55 9.70 6.46 12.18
CA VAL A 55 9.33 6.18 10.78
C VAL A 55 7.85 6.46 10.57
N VAL A 56 7.53 7.31 9.61
CA VAL A 56 6.19 7.82 9.36
C VAL A 56 5.60 7.10 8.12
N ALA A 57 4.78 6.06 8.34
CA ALA A 57 4.22 5.18 7.31
C ALA A 57 2.68 5.33 7.16
N THR A 58 2.24 6.44 6.59
CA THR A 58 0.94 7.06 6.93
C THR A 58 -0.01 7.25 5.76
N GLY A 59 0.34 6.58 4.67
CA GLY A 59 -0.21 6.83 3.36
C GLY A 59 0.52 7.95 2.64
N CYS A 60 -0.04 8.34 1.51
CA CYS A 60 0.50 9.40 0.65
C CYS A 60 -0.64 10.16 0.00
N ARG A 61 -0.33 11.36 -0.51
CA ARG A 61 -1.26 12.22 -1.26
C ARG A 61 -0.55 12.80 -2.47
N PRO A 62 -1.14 12.79 -3.68
CA PRO A 62 -0.50 13.35 -4.85
C PRO A 62 -0.43 14.87 -4.75
N LYS A 63 0.70 15.44 -5.20
CA LYS A 63 0.82 16.87 -5.50
C LYS A 63 0.27 17.14 -6.90
N LEU A 64 -0.77 17.97 -6.96
CA LEU A 64 -1.50 18.32 -8.19
C LEU A 64 -1.30 19.79 -8.61
N GLU A 65 -0.42 20.54 -7.93
CA GLU A 65 -0.14 21.96 -8.21
C GLU A 65 0.20 22.22 -9.69
N LEU A 66 0.99 21.33 -10.31
CA LEU A 66 1.33 21.43 -11.74
C LEU A 66 0.11 21.31 -12.67
N LEU A 67 -0.99 20.71 -12.20
CA LEU A 67 -2.22 20.47 -12.94
C LEU A 67 -3.34 21.43 -12.54
N ALA A 68 -3.03 22.49 -11.77
CA ALA A 68 -4.04 23.38 -11.19
C ALA A 68 -4.85 24.16 -12.23
N GLU A 69 -4.28 24.42 -13.40
CA GLU A 69 -4.95 25.11 -14.51
C GLU A 69 -5.83 24.17 -15.36
N LEU A 70 -5.72 22.85 -15.16
CA LEU A 70 -6.56 21.87 -15.86
C LEU A 70 -7.88 21.67 -15.12
N ARG A 71 -8.96 21.46 -15.86
CA ARG A 71 -10.24 21.10 -15.25
C ARG A 71 -10.20 19.64 -14.84
N LEU A 72 -9.89 19.39 -13.57
CA LEU A 72 -9.85 18.05 -12.99
C LEU A 72 -11.17 17.71 -12.27
N ALA A 73 -11.79 16.60 -12.65
CA ALA A 73 -12.87 15.98 -11.88
C ALA A 73 -12.29 14.97 -10.88
N LEU A 74 -12.22 15.34 -9.60
CA LEU A 74 -11.65 14.52 -8.53
C LEU A 74 -12.71 14.23 -7.45
N ASP A 75 -12.68 13.01 -6.92
CA ASP A 75 -13.46 12.65 -5.74
C ASP A 75 -12.92 13.35 -4.49
N SER A 76 -13.84 13.71 -3.58
CA SER A 76 -13.51 14.48 -2.37
C SER A 76 -12.76 13.65 -1.32
N ALA A 77 -13.03 12.34 -1.23
CA ALA A 77 -12.47 11.47 -0.20
C ALA A 77 -11.11 10.91 -0.64
N THR A 78 -11.06 10.29 -1.81
CA THR A 78 -9.87 9.64 -2.33
C THR A 78 -8.97 10.60 -3.08
N GLN A 79 -9.49 11.70 -3.65
CA GLN A 79 -8.77 12.57 -4.59
C GLN A 79 -8.26 11.86 -5.85
N SER A 80 -8.93 10.77 -6.23
CA SER A 80 -8.78 10.12 -7.53
C SER A 80 -9.78 10.70 -8.54
N PRO A 81 -9.65 10.41 -9.84
CA PRO A 81 -10.72 10.68 -10.80
C PRO A 81 -12.07 10.15 -10.30
N ILE A 82 -13.15 10.92 -10.52
CA ILE A 82 -14.49 10.62 -9.99
C ILE A 82 -15.02 9.25 -10.44
N HIS A 83 -14.68 8.81 -11.64
CA HIS A 83 -15.11 7.52 -12.18
C HIS A 83 -14.26 6.35 -11.66
N LEU A 84 -13.04 6.62 -11.22
CA LEU A 84 -12.16 5.63 -10.61
C LEU A 84 -12.48 5.42 -9.11
N ALA A 85 -12.88 6.47 -8.39
CA ALA A 85 -13.02 6.44 -6.94
C ALA A 85 -13.85 5.25 -6.40
N PRO A 86 -15.03 4.91 -6.96
CA PRO A 86 -15.83 3.77 -6.48
C PRO A 86 -15.17 2.40 -6.69
N LEU A 87 -14.17 2.32 -7.58
CA LEU A 87 -13.45 1.06 -7.85
C LEU A 87 -12.28 0.83 -6.91
N ILE A 88 -11.81 1.87 -6.21
CA ILE A 88 -10.57 1.83 -5.42
C ILE A 88 -10.76 2.29 -3.98
N ASP A 89 -11.98 2.68 -3.60
CA ASP A 89 -12.30 3.06 -2.23
C ASP A 89 -12.00 1.87 -1.29
N PRO A 90 -11.13 2.03 -0.29
CA PRO A 90 -10.82 0.95 0.65
C PRO A 90 -12.03 0.51 1.49
N ASN A 91 -13.04 1.36 1.65
CA ASN A 91 -14.28 1.05 2.36
C ASN A 91 -15.25 0.27 1.45
N GLU A 92 -15.24 0.55 0.14
CA GLU A 92 -16.08 -0.13 -0.84
C GLU A 92 -15.30 -1.22 -1.58
N HIS A 93 -15.57 -2.47 -1.26
CA HIS A 93 -14.79 -3.60 -1.81
C HIS A 93 -15.12 -3.86 -3.29
N SER A 94 -14.42 -3.20 -4.21
CA SER A 94 -14.46 -3.50 -5.64
C SER A 94 -13.14 -4.07 -6.13
N CYS A 95 -13.11 -5.37 -6.46
CA CYS A 95 -12.00 -6.00 -7.18
C CYS A 95 -12.07 -5.68 -8.69
N GLY A 96 -12.33 -4.41 -9.02
CA GLY A 96 -12.56 -3.94 -10.38
C GLY A 96 -11.25 -3.80 -11.17
N THR A 97 -11.34 -3.97 -12.48
CA THR A 97 -10.26 -3.56 -13.38
C THR A 97 -10.49 -2.13 -13.82
N VAL A 98 -9.43 -1.31 -13.81
CA VAL A 98 -9.48 0.09 -14.22
C VAL A 98 -9.31 0.15 -15.74
N ARG A 99 -10.27 0.73 -16.45
CA ARG A 99 -10.19 0.97 -17.90
C ARG A 99 -9.78 2.45 -18.13
N PRO A 100 -9.65 2.91 -19.38
CA PRO A 100 -9.20 4.28 -19.65
C PRO A 100 -10.29 5.31 -19.38
N ASN A 101 -11.57 4.97 -19.55
CA ASN A 101 -12.68 5.90 -19.32
C ASN A 101 -12.85 6.29 -17.84
N GLU A 102 -12.36 5.48 -16.91
CA GLU A 102 -12.34 5.81 -15.49
C GLU A 102 -11.26 6.84 -15.13
N LEU A 103 -10.34 7.15 -16.05
CA LEU A 103 -9.20 8.05 -15.85
C LEU A 103 -9.36 9.42 -16.54
N VAL A 104 -10.48 9.61 -17.26
CA VAL A 104 -10.76 10.82 -18.03
C VAL A 104 -11.12 11.99 -17.11
N HIS A 105 -10.69 13.18 -17.50
CA HIS A 105 -11.09 14.45 -16.90
C HIS A 105 -11.94 15.30 -17.87
N PRO A 106 -12.62 16.36 -17.38
CA PRO A 106 -13.44 17.24 -18.19
C PRO A 106 -12.77 17.83 -19.44
N ASP A 107 -11.47 18.13 -19.36
CA ASP A 107 -10.71 18.59 -20.51
C ASP A 107 -10.39 17.41 -21.45
N GLU A 108 -10.64 17.60 -22.74
CA GLU A 108 -10.43 16.56 -23.75
C GLU A 108 -8.96 16.11 -23.81
N GLY A 109 -8.75 14.79 -23.87
CA GLY A 109 -7.41 14.22 -23.94
C GLY A 109 -6.63 14.27 -22.62
N VAL A 110 -7.23 14.75 -21.52
CA VAL A 110 -6.59 14.78 -20.20
C VAL A 110 -6.89 13.52 -19.42
N PHE A 111 -5.82 12.83 -19.02
CA PHE A 111 -5.85 11.63 -18.19
C PHE A 111 -4.84 11.77 -17.05
N ILE A 112 -5.22 11.37 -15.83
CA ILE A 112 -4.26 11.15 -14.75
C ILE A 112 -4.05 9.64 -14.58
N VAL A 113 -2.79 9.20 -14.61
CA VAL A 113 -2.39 7.78 -14.54
C VAL A 113 -1.41 7.51 -13.40
N GLY A 114 -1.20 6.23 -13.11
CA GLY A 114 -0.27 5.76 -12.09
C GLY A 114 -0.72 6.09 -10.68
N MET A 115 0.24 6.22 -9.76
CA MET A 115 -0.05 6.51 -8.36
C MET A 115 -0.79 7.83 -8.18
N LYS A 116 -0.60 8.82 -9.07
CA LYS A 116 -1.35 10.08 -9.01
C LYS A 116 -2.85 9.89 -9.22
N SER A 117 -3.26 8.91 -10.04
CA SER A 117 -4.67 8.63 -10.28
C SER A 117 -5.33 7.97 -9.08
N TYR A 118 -4.57 7.28 -8.22
CA TYR A 118 -5.10 6.61 -7.03
C TYR A 118 -5.31 7.56 -5.85
N GLY A 119 -4.86 8.81 -5.94
CA GLY A 119 -5.08 9.79 -4.89
C GLY A 119 -4.51 9.31 -3.56
N ARG A 120 -5.39 9.17 -2.57
CA ARG A 120 -5.11 8.72 -1.20
C ARG A 120 -5.35 7.22 -0.99
N ALA A 121 -5.82 6.50 -2.02
CA ALA A 121 -6.08 5.08 -1.92
C ALA A 121 -4.75 4.29 -1.81
N PRO A 122 -4.57 3.44 -0.78
CA PRO A 122 -3.30 2.76 -0.52
C PRO A 122 -3.12 1.47 -1.35
N THR A 123 -4.03 1.19 -2.28
CA THR A 123 -4.15 -0.11 -2.97
C THR A 123 -3.44 -0.16 -4.33
N PHE A 124 -2.73 0.90 -4.70
CA PHE A 124 -2.03 0.97 -5.99
C PHE A 124 -0.91 -0.07 -6.11
N LEU A 125 -0.78 -0.66 -7.30
CA LEU A 125 0.31 -1.56 -7.68
C LEU A 125 0.93 -1.08 -8.99
N LEU A 126 2.25 -1.25 -9.14
CA LEU A 126 2.97 -0.88 -10.37
C LEU A 126 2.37 -1.53 -11.63
N ILE A 127 1.93 -2.78 -11.52
CA ILE A 127 1.28 -3.49 -12.64
C ILE A 127 0.00 -2.79 -13.10
N THR A 128 -0.77 -2.22 -12.15
CA THR A 128 -1.95 -1.41 -12.48
C THR A 128 -1.54 -0.16 -13.24
N GLY A 129 -0.49 0.52 -12.79
CA GLY A 129 0.04 1.71 -13.47
C GLY A 129 0.48 1.44 -14.92
N TYR A 130 1.17 0.32 -15.16
CA TYR A 130 1.57 -0.04 -16.52
C TYR A 130 0.37 -0.28 -17.44
N GLU A 131 -0.67 -0.94 -16.94
CA GLU A 131 -1.89 -1.18 -17.72
C GLU A 131 -2.66 0.12 -17.98
N GLN A 132 -2.73 1.03 -17.00
CA GLN A 132 -3.33 2.36 -17.20
C GLN A 132 -2.62 3.12 -18.32
N VAL A 133 -1.29 3.17 -18.30
CA VAL A 133 -0.51 3.88 -19.33
C VAL A 133 -0.74 3.26 -20.71
N ARG A 134 -0.66 1.93 -20.84
CA ARG A 134 -0.92 1.23 -22.10
C ARG A 134 -2.32 1.54 -22.64
N SER A 135 -3.32 1.48 -21.77
CA SER A 135 -4.73 1.69 -22.10
C SER A 135 -5.01 3.14 -22.54
N VAL A 136 -4.45 4.12 -21.83
CA VAL A 136 -4.56 5.54 -22.18
C VAL A 136 -3.85 5.87 -23.49
N VAL A 137 -2.65 5.34 -23.72
CA VAL A 137 -1.92 5.56 -24.99
C VAL A 137 -2.71 5.03 -26.18
N ALA A 138 -3.35 3.86 -26.06
CA ALA A 138 -4.22 3.33 -27.11
C ALA A 138 -5.45 4.23 -27.37
N ALA A 139 -6.07 4.77 -26.30
CA ALA A 139 -7.18 5.70 -26.43
C ALA A 139 -6.76 7.01 -27.13
N LEU A 140 -5.59 7.57 -26.75
CA LEU A 140 -5.02 8.77 -27.38
C LEU A 140 -4.65 8.54 -28.86
N ALA A 141 -4.28 7.32 -29.23
CA ALA A 141 -4.05 6.92 -30.63
C ALA A 141 -5.35 6.66 -31.42
N GLY A 142 -6.51 6.76 -30.78
CA GLY A 142 -7.82 6.50 -31.39
C GLY A 142 -8.23 5.02 -31.42
N ASP A 143 -7.39 4.10 -30.94
CA ASP A 143 -7.69 2.67 -30.88
C ASP A 143 -8.40 2.32 -29.55
N TRP A 144 -9.69 2.64 -29.51
CA TRP A 144 -10.53 2.38 -28.33
C TRP A 144 -10.75 0.88 -28.05
N ASP A 145 -10.63 0.03 -29.06
CA ASP A 145 -10.75 -1.42 -28.89
C ASP A 145 -9.52 -1.98 -28.18
N ALA A 146 -8.31 -1.55 -28.57
CA ALA A 146 -7.09 -1.89 -27.84
C ALA A 146 -7.03 -1.23 -26.46
N ALA A 147 -7.60 -0.03 -26.30
CA ALA A 147 -7.68 0.66 -25.02
C ALA A 147 -8.53 -0.14 -24.01
N LYS A 148 -9.64 -0.74 -24.46
CA LYS A 148 -10.54 -1.57 -23.64
C LYS A 148 -10.04 -3.01 -23.45
N ARG A 149 -9.18 -3.51 -24.34
CA ARG A 149 -8.63 -4.86 -24.26
C ARG A 149 -7.70 -4.97 -23.06
N LEU A 150 -7.96 -5.92 -22.16
CA LEU A 150 -7.08 -6.19 -21.02
C LEU A 150 -5.93 -7.09 -21.47
N ASN A 151 -4.68 -6.67 -21.23
CA ASN A 151 -3.51 -7.46 -21.65
C ASN A 151 -2.77 -8.17 -20.50
N TRP A 152 -3.38 -8.25 -19.32
CA TRP A 152 -2.85 -9.05 -18.22
C TRP A 152 -3.95 -9.67 -17.37
N SER A 153 -3.67 -10.85 -16.82
CA SER A 153 -4.57 -11.67 -15.98
C SER A 153 -4.86 -11.04 -14.60
N CYS A 154 -5.38 -9.81 -14.57
CA CYS A 154 -5.85 -9.10 -13.38
C CYS A 154 -6.96 -9.90 -12.65
N GLN A 155 -7.66 -10.78 -13.37
CA GLN A 155 -8.73 -11.61 -12.84
C GLN A 155 -8.32 -12.52 -11.67
N ARG A 156 -7.03 -12.87 -11.55
CA ARG A 156 -6.56 -13.84 -10.55
C ARG A 156 -6.04 -13.22 -9.24
N TRP A 157 -5.60 -11.95 -9.24
CA TRP A 157 -4.92 -11.36 -8.09
C TRP A 157 -5.84 -10.50 -7.20
N ALA A 158 -6.75 -9.71 -7.77
CA ALA A 158 -7.69 -8.91 -7.00
C ALA A 158 -8.69 -9.80 -6.23
N CYS A 159 -9.18 -10.88 -6.85
CA CYS A 159 -10.14 -11.80 -6.22
C CYS A 159 -9.56 -12.67 -5.08
N ALA A 160 -8.23 -12.78 -4.93
CA ALA A 160 -7.59 -13.65 -3.95
C ALA A 160 -7.50 -13.05 -2.52
N VAL A 161 -8.23 -11.96 -2.24
CA VAL A 161 -8.47 -11.41 -0.89
C VAL A 161 -9.72 -12.04 -0.25
N ARG A 162 -10.49 -12.87 -0.98
CA ARG A 162 -11.67 -13.54 -0.43
C ARG A 162 -11.29 -14.73 0.46
N SER A 163 -11.60 -14.55 1.75
CA SER A 163 -11.91 -15.59 2.76
C SER A 163 -10.75 -16.24 3.52
N SER A 164 -10.42 -15.72 4.71
CA SER A 164 -10.50 -16.49 5.99
C SER A 164 -10.14 -15.62 7.21
N MET A 165 -11.06 -14.79 7.66
CA MET A 165 -11.14 -14.40 9.08
C MET A 165 -12.62 -14.32 9.45
N ILE A 166 -13.24 -15.49 9.58
CA ILE A 166 -14.40 -15.67 10.45
C ILE A 166 -13.96 -16.74 11.44
N LEU A 167 -13.71 -16.31 12.68
CA LEU A 167 -13.61 -17.18 13.84
C LEU A 167 -14.94 -17.95 13.93
N THR A 168 -14.91 -19.26 13.72
CA THR A 168 -15.87 -20.15 14.38
C THR A 168 -15.14 -21.43 14.78
N ALA A 169 -15.24 -21.77 16.05
CA ALA A 169 -14.67 -22.98 16.62
C ALA A 169 -15.37 -24.21 16.04
N ALA A 170 -14.60 -25.19 15.54
CA ALA A 170 -14.84 -26.62 15.72
C ALA A 170 -13.83 -27.50 14.93
N SER A 171 -13.22 -28.42 15.68
CA SER A 171 -12.81 -29.80 15.35
C SER A 171 -11.88 -30.10 14.14
N VAL A 172 -10.68 -30.58 14.51
CA VAL A 172 -9.70 -31.40 13.76
C VAL A 172 -10.34 -32.71 13.25
N PRO A 173 -9.99 -33.23 12.04
CA PRO A 173 -9.15 -34.44 11.93
C PRO A 173 -8.25 -34.47 10.63
N PRO A 174 -7.58 -35.57 10.22
CA PRO A 174 -6.12 -35.66 10.26
C PRO A 174 -5.43 -35.83 8.89
N THR A 175 -4.12 -35.55 8.91
CA THR A 175 -2.98 -36.17 8.18
C THR A 175 -3.17 -36.70 6.76
N GLN A 176 -2.35 -36.21 5.82
CA GLN A 176 -1.51 -37.08 4.98
C GLN A 176 -0.30 -36.36 4.40
N THR A 177 0.85 -37.01 4.57
CA THR A 177 2.20 -36.63 4.19
C THR A 177 2.46 -36.95 2.71
N ALA A 178 3.12 -36.06 1.97
CA ALA A 178 3.94 -36.44 0.83
C ALA A 178 5.11 -35.46 0.67
N ALA A 179 6.31 -36.00 0.81
CA ALA A 179 7.58 -35.30 0.65
C ALA A 179 7.95 -35.18 -0.84
N SER A 180 8.57 -34.07 -1.24
CA SER A 180 9.61 -34.13 -2.27
C SER A 180 10.62 -32.97 -2.16
N GLN A 181 11.85 -33.40 -1.91
CA GLN A 181 13.18 -32.88 -2.30
C GLN A 181 13.48 -31.38 -2.29
N VAL A 182 14.38 -31.05 -1.35
CA VAL A 182 15.14 -29.80 -1.21
C VAL A 182 16.28 -29.77 -2.22
N VAL A 183 16.38 -28.70 -3.00
CA VAL A 183 17.61 -28.29 -3.70
C VAL A 183 18.12 -27.02 -3.00
N ALA A 184 19.35 -27.09 -2.49
CA ALA A 184 19.99 -26.03 -1.71
C ALA A 184 20.49 -24.87 -2.59
N PRO A 185 20.34 -23.59 -2.18
CA PRO A 185 21.01 -22.49 -2.84
C PRO A 185 22.38 -22.15 -2.22
N MET A 186 23.32 -21.92 -3.13
CA MET A 186 24.70 -21.48 -2.99
C MET A 186 24.82 -20.14 -2.25
N ARG A 187 25.72 -20.08 -1.25
CA ARG A 187 26.04 -18.84 -0.49
C ARG A 187 26.97 -17.94 -1.30
N LEU A 188 26.55 -16.70 -1.56
CA LEU A 188 27.46 -15.60 -1.90
C LEU A 188 27.51 -14.60 -0.74
N ARG A 189 28.71 -14.34 -0.20
CA ARG A 189 28.97 -13.25 0.76
C ARG A 189 29.26 -11.97 -0.02
N LEU A 190 28.61 -10.87 0.34
CA LEU A 190 29.07 -9.52 0.01
C LEU A 190 29.19 -8.68 1.29
N PRO A 191 30.18 -7.76 1.34
CA PRO A 191 30.59 -7.07 2.57
C PRO A 191 29.66 -5.91 2.94
N LYS A 192 29.56 -5.65 4.25
CA LYS A 192 28.73 -4.62 4.87
C LYS A 192 29.14 -3.22 4.40
N LEU A 193 28.28 -2.54 3.62
CA LEU A 193 28.35 -1.10 3.44
C LEU A 193 27.46 -0.41 4.49
N ARG A 194 28.07 0.38 5.37
CA ARG A 194 27.36 1.31 6.25
C ARG A 194 26.83 2.47 5.41
N LEU A 195 25.52 2.57 5.21
CA LEU A 195 24.88 3.75 4.64
C LEU A 195 24.22 4.53 5.77
N ARG A 196 24.86 5.65 6.14
CA ARG A 196 24.20 6.75 6.85
C ARG A 196 23.24 7.41 5.87
N GLN A 197 21.93 7.36 6.11
CA GLN A 197 20.99 8.18 5.36
C GLN A 197 19.98 8.84 6.30
N ARG A 198 20.14 10.17 6.40
CA ARG A 198 19.10 11.13 6.78
C ARG A 198 17.82 10.84 5.99
N VAL A 199 16.64 11.22 6.52
CA VAL A 199 15.71 12.21 5.90
C VAL A 199 14.24 12.09 6.37
N LEU A 200 13.65 13.29 6.58
CA LEU A 200 12.27 13.81 6.52
C LEU A 200 11.07 13.04 7.11
N ALA A 201 10.37 13.77 7.99
CA ALA A 201 9.05 13.48 8.54
C ALA A 201 7.90 14.05 7.69
N ALA A 202 6.77 13.33 7.61
CA ALA A 202 5.42 13.89 7.38
C ALA A 202 4.28 12.91 7.78
N ARG A 203 3.63 13.23 8.92
CA ARG A 203 2.33 12.81 9.53
C ARG A 203 1.56 11.54 9.15
N GLY A 204 1.15 10.79 10.19
CA GLY A 204 -0.06 9.92 10.25
C GLY A 204 0.07 8.38 10.40
N CYS A 205 0.94 7.85 11.26
CA CYS A 205 1.18 6.42 11.64
C CYS A 205 2.69 6.24 11.83
N VAL A 206 3.13 6.27 13.09
CA VAL A 206 4.53 6.06 13.44
C VAL A 206 4.71 4.59 13.78
N GLN A 207 5.57 3.90 13.04
CA GLN A 207 6.00 2.57 13.42
C GLN A 207 7.26 2.75 14.28
N ILE A 208 7.08 2.69 15.59
CA ILE A 208 8.12 2.86 16.59
C ILE A 208 8.85 1.51 16.69
N TYR A 209 10.14 1.49 16.32
CA TYR A 209 11.01 0.34 16.58
C TYR A 209 11.90 0.69 17.77
N MET A 210 11.79 -0.07 18.85
CA MET A 210 12.74 -0.07 19.96
C MET A 210 13.81 -1.11 19.64
N HIS A 211 15.08 -0.72 19.72
CA HIS A 211 16.23 -1.62 19.52
C HIS A 211 16.67 -2.27 20.83
#